data_AF-A0A166MXV5-F1
#
_entry.id   AF-A0A166MXV5-F1
#
_cell.length_a   1.000
_cell.length_b   1.000
_cell.length_c   1.000
_cell.angle_alpha   90.00
_cell.angle_beta   90.00
_cell.angle_gamma   90.00
#
_symmetry.space_group_name_H-M   'P 1'
#
loop_
_entity.id
_entity.type
_entity.pdbx_description
1 polymer ?
#
loop_
_entity_poly.entity_id
_entity_poly.type
_entity_poly.pdbx_seq_one_letter_code
_entity_poly.pdbx_strand_id
1 'polypeptide(L)'
;VKEYRLGRNFSETGNFGFGVQEHIDLGVQYDPGVDIFGMEFHAVMGRPGSRVARKRKKARIGFGHRVTKGDTQAWLRQRFDGIIQYHPGE
;
A
#
# COMPACT_ATOMS: atom_id res chain seq x y z
N VAL A 1 2.54 7.94 -14.22
CA VAL A 1 2.52 7.68 -12.74
C VAL A 1 1.16 8.04 -12.15
N LYS A 2 0.48 7.13 -11.43
CA LYS A 2 -0.80 7.46 -10.74
C LYS A 2 -0.55 8.59 -9.74
N GLU A 3 -1.16 9.75 -9.97
CA GLU A 3 -1.04 11.00 -9.21
C GLU A 3 -1.56 10.89 -7.75
N TYR A 4 -0.98 10.01 -6.92
CA TYR A 4 -1.37 9.74 -5.52
C TYR A 4 -2.87 9.45 -5.30
N ARG A 5 -3.59 9.10 -6.36
CA ARG A 5 -5.02 8.77 -6.34
C ARG A 5 -5.21 7.27 -6.10
N LEU A 6 -5.67 6.92 -4.91
CA LEU A 6 -6.04 5.56 -4.53
C LEU A 6 -7.53 5.51 -4.20
N GLY A 7 -8.26 4.63 -4.89
CA GLY A 7 -9.69 4.41 -4.69
C GLY A 7 -9.97 3.24 -3.73
N ARG A 8 -10.54 2.15 -4.25
CA ARG A 8 -10.98 0.97 -3.47
C ARG A 8 -9.85 0.04 -3.00
N ASN A 9 -8.59 0.31 -3.36
CA ASN A 9 -7.46 -0.63 -3.24
C ASN A 9 -6.90 -0.82 -1.82
N PHE A 10 -7.72 -0.70 -0.77
CA PHE A 10 -7.31 -0.90 0.62
C PHE A 10 -7.98 -2.14 1.20
N SER A 11 -7.20 -3.04 1.79
CA SER A 11 -7.71 -4.18 2.54
C SER A 11 -8.23 -3.76 3.92
N GLU A 12 -9.08 -4.58 4.51
CA GLU A 12 -9.57 -4.39 5.88
C GLU A 12 -8.43 -4.35 6.92
N THR A 13 -7.38 -5.12 6.66
CA THR A 13 -6.15 -5.18 7.46
C THR A 13 -5.21 -4.00 7.25
N GLY A 14 -5.62 -2.98 6.48
CA GLY A 14 -4.88 -1.75 6.26
C GLY A 14 -3.76 -1.86 5.22
N ASN A 15 -3.64 -2.96 4.49
CA ASN A 15 -2.70 -3.06 3.36
C ASN A 15 -3.30 -2.39 2.13
N PHE A 16 -2.47 -2.00 1.16
CA PHE A 16 -2.97 -1.45 -0.09
C PHE A 16 -2.04 -1.79 -1.25
N GLY A 17 -2.55 -1.66 -2.47
CA GLY A 17 -1.76 -1.89 -3.67
C GLY A 17 -2.13 -0.98 -4.83
N PHE A 18 -1.20 -0.84 -5.77
CA PHE A 18 -1.41 -0.12 -7.01
C PHE A 18 -0.53 -0.67 -8.12
N GLY A 19 -1.07 -0.67 -9.33
CA GLY A 19 -0.33 -0.96 -10.55
C GLY A 19 0.27 0.29 -11.17
N VAL A 20 1.44 0.13 -11.78
CA VAL A 20 2.09 1.05 -12.70
C VAL A 20 2.16 0.36 -14.05
N GLN A 21 1.69 1.03 -15.11
CA GLN A 21 1.57 0.44 -16.44
C GLN A 21 2.92 0.23 -17.12
N GLU A 22 3.87 1.14 -16.86
CA GLU A 22 5.18 1.15 -17.48
C GLU A 22 6.23 1.42 -16.40
N HIS A 23 7.24 0.56 -16.24
CA HIS A 23 8.27 0.77 -15.21
C HIS A 23 9.15 2.00 -15.47
N ILE A 24 9.21 2.51 -16.71
CA ILE A 24 9.94 3.75 -17.06
C ILE A 24 9.38 4.98 -16.35
N ASP A 25 8.09 4.97 -15.99
CA ASP A 25 7.45 6.02 -15.17
C ASP A 25 8.10 6.16 -13.79
N LEU A 26 8.86 5.15 -13.32
CA LEU A 26 9.57 5.16 -12.04
C LEU A 26 10.92 5.88 -12.12
N GLY A 27 11.33 6.37 -13.29
CA GLY A 27 12.60 7.06 -13.50
C GLY A 27 13.79 6.13 -13.78
N VAL A 28 13.53 4.86 -14.09
CA VAL A 28 14.56 3.93 -14.57
C VAL A 28 14.94 4.31 -16.01
N GLN A 29 16.24 4.31 -16.32
CA GLN A 29 16.71 4.57 -17.69
C GLN A 29 16.20 3.50 -18.65
N TYR A 30 15.78 3.93 -19.83
CA TYR A 30 15.35 3.04 -20.90
C TYR A 30 16.55 2.27 -21.47
N ASP A 31 16.47 0.93 -21.43
CA ASP A 31 17.41 0.02 -22.08
C ASP A 31 16.67 -0.69 -23.24
N PRO A 32 17.05 -0.46 -24.51
CA PRO A 32 16.42 -1.10 -25.67
C PRO A 32 16.53 -2.64 -25.69
N GLY A 33 17.43 -3.22 -24.89
CA GLY A 33 17.53 -4.68 -24.71
C GLY A 33 16.47 -5.25 -23.77
N VAL A 34 15.76 -4.40 -23.03
CA VAL A 34 14.71 -4.77 -22.08
C VAL A 34 13.39 -4.15 -22.51
N ASP A 35 12.32 -4.96 -22.55
CA ASP A 35 11.01 -4.48 -22.97
C ASP A 35 10.31 -3.64 -21.89
N ILE A 36 9.30 -2.85 -22.27
CA ILE A 36 8.50 -2.04 -21.34
C ILE A 36 7.45 -2.91 -20.66
N PHE A 37 7.68 -3.24 -19.39
CA PHE A 37 6.71 -3.96 -18.56
C PHE A 37 6.05 -3.08 -17.51
N GLY A 38 4.81 -3.45 -17.15
CA GLY A 38 4.10 -2.93 -15.99
C GLY A 38 4.41 -3.72 -14.71
N MET A 39 4.06 -3.14 -13.56
CA MET A 39 4.33 -3.71 -12.25
C MET A 39 3.16 -3.48 -11.30
N GLU A 40 2.91 -4.46 -10.43
CA GLU A 40 1.96 -4.31 -9.32
C GLU A 40 2.71 -4.18 -8.01
N PHE A 41 2.43 -3.12 -7.26
CA PHE A 41 2.96 -2.88 -5.92
C PHE A 41 1.91 -3.26 -4.88
N HIS A 42 2.31 -4.06 -3.90
CA HIS A 42 1.51 -4.38 -2.73
C HIS A 42 2.25 -3.99 -1.44
N ALA A 43 1.75 -2.95 -0.77
CA ALA A 43 2.30 -2.43 0.47
C ALA A 43 1.64 -3.08 1.69
N VAL A 44 2.45 -3.73 2.52
CA VAL A 44 2.01 -4.32 3.79
C VAL A 44 2.24 -3.32 4.92
N MET A 45 1.16 -2.91 5.56
CA MET A 45 1.20 -1.95 6.66
C MET A 45 1.32 -2.67 8.00
N GLY A 46 2.02 -2.04 8.96
CA GLY A 46 2.18 -2.61 10.28
C GLY A 46 2.74 -1.61 11.28
N ARG A 47 2.42 -1.84 12.56
CA ARG A 47 3.02 -1.10 13.69
C ARG A 47 4.24 -1.86 14.23
N PRO A 48 5.23 -1.17 14.80
CA PRO A 48 6.35 -1.82 15.48
C PRO A 48 5.84 -2.74 16.59
N GLY A 49 6.26 -4.01 16.60
CA GLY A 49 5.82 -5.01 17.59
C GLY A 49 5.12 -6.25 17.01
N SER A 50 4.84 -6.28 15.70
CA SER A 50 4.20 -7.41 15.01
C SER A 50 4.96 -8.75 15.11
N ARG A 51 6.26 -8.73 15.47
CA ARG A 51 7.08 -9.94 15.69
C ARG A 51 6.49 -10.90 16.73
N VAL A 52 5.68 -10.40 17.67
CA VAL A 52 5.04 -11.23 18.72
C VAL A 52 4.20 -12.38 18.14
N ALA A 53 3.60 -12.21 16.96
CA ALA A 53 2.84 -13.26 16.28
C ALA A 53 3.70 -14.24 15.46
N ARG A 54 4.97 -13.91 15.22
CA ARG A 54 5.88 -14.68 14.33
C ARG A 54 7.01 -15.39 15.09
N LYS A 55 7.35 -14.95 16.30
CA LYS A 55 8.42 -15.54 17.13
C LYS A 55 8.07 -16.96 17.61
N ARG A 56 9.06 -17.74 18.07
CA ARG A 56 8.87 -19.13 18.53
C ARG A 56 7.76 -19.28 19.59
N LYS A 57 7.77 -18.43 20.62
CA LYS A 57 6.69 -18.33 21.62
C LYS A 57 5.66 -17.29 21.15
N LYS A 58 4.74 -17.69 20.27
CA LYS A 58 3.77 -16.79 19.63
C LYS A 58 2.75 -16.25 20.65
N ALA A 59 2.32 -15.01 20.46
CA ALA A 59 1.11 -14.47 21.07
C ALA A 59 0.30 -13.70 20.02
N ARG A 60 -0.98 -13.44 20.30
CA ARG A 60 -1.86 -12.72 19.38
C ARG A 60 -1.54 -11.22 19.41
N ILE A 61 -1.61 -10.57 18.25
CA ILE A 61 -1.60 -9.12 18.17
C ILE A 61 -2.93 -8.60 18.70
N GLY A 62 -2.87 -7.75 19.73
CA GLY A 62 -4.04 -7.10 20.33
C GLY A 62 -4.81 -6.25 19.32
N PHE A 63 -6.12 -6.15 19.51
CA PHE A 63 -7.01 -5.47 18.56
C PHE A 63 -6.58 -4.03 18.26
N GLY A 64 -6.32 -3.23 19.30
CA GLY A 64 -5.88 -1.84 19.14
C GLY A 64 -4.48 -1.66 18.53
N HIS A 65 -3.70 -2.73 18.38
CA HIS A 65 -2.39 -2.70 17.70
C HIS A 65 -2.48 -3.06 16.22
N ARG A 66 -3.60 -3.64 15.77
CA ARG A 66 -3.81 -3.94 14.35
C ARG A 66 -4.02 -2.65 13.58
N VAL A 67 -3.49 -2.62 12.37
CA VAL A 67 -3.76 -1.53 11.43
C VAL A 67 -5.11 -1.81 10.77
N THR A 68 -5.91 -0.76 10.62
CA THR A 68 -7.17 -0.81 9.90
C THR A 68 -7.06 -0.08 8.57
N LYS A 69 -8.03 -0.29 7.68
CA LYS A 69 -8.18 0.52 6.46
C LYS A 69 -8.15 2.03 6.76
N GLY A 70 -8.90 2.47 7.77
CA GLY A 70 -8.98 3.89 8.15
C GLY A 70 -7.65 4.46 8.61
N ASP A 71 -6.88 3.70 9.39
CA ASP A 71 -5.54 4.10 9.85
C ASP A 71 -4.61 4.37 8.66
N THR A 72 -4.60 3.47 7.68
CA THR A 72 -3.74 3.59 6.50
C THR A 72 -4.17 4.75 5.60
N GLN A 73 -5.47 4.97 5.43
CA GLN A 73 -5.99 6.11 4.68
C GLN A 73 -5.60 7.44 5.32
N ALA A 74 -5.69 7.54 6.65
CA ALA A 74 -5.27 8.73 7.39
C ALA A 74 -3.75 8.94 7.27
N TRP A 75 -2.95 7.88 7.43
CA TRP A 75 -1.50 7.94 7.28
C TRP A 75 -1.08 8.40 5.87
N LEU A 76 -1.73 7.86 4.83
CA LEU A 76 -1.42 8.19 3.44
C LEU A 76 -1.71 9.68 3.13
N ARG A 77 -2.86 10.18 3.61
CA ARG A 77 -3.23 11.60 3.48
C ARG A 77 -2.21 12.51 4.17
N GLN A 78 -1.80 12.16 5.39
CA GLN A 78 -0.84 12.98 6.15
C GLN A 78 0.58 12.94 5.56
N ARG A 79 1.02 11.79 5.05
CA ARG A 79 2.43 11.58 4.65
C ARG A 79 2.74 12.03 3.22
N PHE A 80 1.75 11.94 2.34
CA PHE A 80 1.93 12.12 0.89
C PHE A 80 0.90 13.07 0.26
N ASP A 81 0.10 13.79 1.07
CA ASP A 81 -1.03 14.62 0.62
C ASP A 81 -1.99 13.85 -0.32
N GLY A 82 -2.10 12.54 -0.11
CA GLY A 82 -2.76 11.63 -1.04
C GLY A 82 -4.26 11.91 -1.18
N ILE A 83 -4.72 12.07 -2.42
CA ILE A 83 -6.15 12.24 -2.74
C ILE A 83 -6.82 10.87 -2.76
N ILE A 84 -7.57 10.56 -1.70
CA ILE A 84 -8.38 9.33 -1.65
C ILE A 84 -9.74 9.62 -2.28
N GLN A 85 -9.95 9.15 -3.51
CA GLN A 85 -11.22 9.30 -4.20
C GLN A 85 -12.22 8.25 -3.70
N TYR A 86 -13.25 8.71 -3.00
CA TYR A 86 -14.46 7.94 -2.78
C TYR A 86 -15.40 8.21 -3.96
N HIS A 87 -15.69 7.20 -4.77
CA HIS A 87 -16.86 7.24 -5.65
C HIS A 87 -18.08 6.87 -4.80
N PRO A 88 -19.04 7.77 -4.59
CA PRO A 88 -20.29 7.42 -3.93
C PRO A 88 -21.13 6.63 -4.95
N GLY A 89 -21.31 5.32 -4.76
CA GLY A 89 -22.17 4.54 -5.65
C GLY A 89 -21.98 3.02 -5.78
N GLU A 90 -21.21 2.34 -4.93
CA GLU A 90 -21.37 0.88 -4.75
C GLU A 90 -21.18 0.49 -3.29
#